data_AF-A0A100VN11-F1
#
_entry.id   AF-A0A100VN11-F1
#
_cell.length_a   1.000
_cell.length_b   1.000
_cell.length_c   1.000
_cell.angle_alpha   90.00
_cell.angle_beta   90.00
_cell.angle_gamma   90.00
#
_symmetry.space_group_name_H-M   'P 1'
#
loop_
_entity.id
_entity.type
_entity.pdbx_description
1 polymer ?
#
loop_
_entity_poly.entity_id
_entity_poly.type
_entity_poly.pdbx_seq_one_letter_code
_entity_poly.pdbx_strand_id
1 'polypeptide(L)'
;MKIERLSHDKIRIFLTFDDLSERGIQKEDMWQEIPKVHELFTEMMDQAYSELGFDATGPLAVEVFALPAQGMVVIVTRGKYDPQQYGSGHEDDLPEEVYEMEVTLEQSDSIVYAFKDFEVLIEAAHMLRQHVTDAGRLYSYKDKWFLHLEPDEVDSTKHAALIALLAEFGEGSSVTPAVMEEYGKVIISEQAIDVICTHFKRQD
;
A
#
# COMPACT_ATOMS: atom_id res chain seq x y z
N MET A 1 -2.26 3.77 -14.31
CA MET A 1 -2.98 2.94 -13.31
C MET A 1 -2.78 1.46 -13.61
N LYS A 2 -2.66 0.61 -12.58
CA LYS A 2 -2.56 -0.85 -12.71
C LYS A 2 -3.57 -1.55 -11.80
N ILE A 3 -4.36 -2.48 -12.34
CA ILE A 3 -5.33 -3.29 -11.59
C ILE A 3 -4.82 -4.74 -11.50
N GLU A 4 -4.93 -5.34 -10.33
CA GLU A 4 -4.56 -6.73 -10.05
C GLU A 4 -5.66 -7.42 -9.25
N ARG A 5 -6.04 -8.63 -9.67
CA ARG A 5 -7.02 -9.45 -8.94
C ARG A 5 -6.34 -10.15 -7.78
N LEU A 6 -6.74 -9.84 -6.54
CA LEU A 6 -6.27 -10.56 -5.35
C LEU A 6 -7.09 -11.84 -5.08
N SER A 7 -8.39 -11.80 -5.34
CA SER A 7 -9.33 -12.91 -5.12
C SER A 7 -10.60 -12.76 -5.97
N HIS A 8 -11.60 -13.63 -5.78
CA HIS A 8 -12.86 -13.51 -6.53
C HIS A 8 -13.61 -12.21 -6.21
N ASP A 9 -13.53 -11.80 -4.95
CA ASP A 9 -14.23 -10.69 -4.28
C ASP A 9 -13.29 -9.56 -3.86
N LYS A 10 -11.99 -9.65 -4.14
CA LYS A 10 -11.01 -8.63 -3.76
C LYS A 10 -10.11 -8.27 -4.93
N ILE A 11 -9.96 -6.97 -5.19
CA ILE A 11 -9.02 -6.42 -6.18
C ILE A 11 -8.07 -5.43 -5.52
N ARG A 12 -6.90 -5.26 -6.13
CA ARG A 12 -5.88 -4.30 -5.76
C ARG A 12 -5.64 -3.38 -6.95
N ILE A 13 -5.64 -2.08 -6.70
CA ILE A 13 -5.39 -1.05 -7.69
C ILE A 13 -4.18 -0.26 -7.22
N PHE A 14 -3.24 -0.03 -8.12
CA PHE A 14 -2.07 0.79 -7.90
C PHE A 14 -2.18 2.06 -8.76
N LEU A 15 -2.21 3.20 -8.08
CA LEU A 15 -2.24 4.54 -8.65
C LEU A 15 -0.87 5.18 -8.44
N THR A 16 -0.25 5.66 -9.51
CA THR A 16 0.97 6.48 -9.39
C THR A 16 0.60 7.92 -9.02
N PHE A 17 1.59 8.72 -8.59
CA PHE A 17 1.39 10.16 -8.42
C PHE A 17 1.02 10.86 -9.73
N ASP A 18 1.54 10.39 -10.86
CA ASP A 18 1.18 10.90 -12.19
C ASP A 18 -0.30 10.63 -12.49
N ASP A 19 -0.80 9.42 -12.19
CA ASP A 19 -2.22 9.04 -12.39
C ASP A 19 -3.18 9.93 -11.56
N LEU A 20 -2.75 10.32 -10.35
CA LEU A 20 -3.49 11.20 -9.45
C LEU A 20 -3.45 12.66 -9.92
N SER A 21 -2.26 13.11 -10.35
CA SER A 21 -2.03 14.46 -10.90
C SER A 21 -2.83 14.70 -12.17
N GLU A 22 -2.87 13.73 -13.10
CA GLU A 22 -3.66 13.82 -14.35
C GLU A 22 -5.15 13.99 -14.07
N ARG A 23 -5.64 13.43 -12.95
CA ARG A 23 -7.04 13.53 -12.51
C ARG A 23 -7.29 14.71 -11.56
N GLY A 24 -6.26 15.49 -11.23
CA GLY A 24 -6.37 16.62 -10.31
C GLY A 24 -6.74 16.22 -8.87
N ILE A 25 -6.43 14.99 -8.48
CA ILE A 25 -6.71 14.45 -7.15
C ILE A 25 -5.42 14.57 -6.33
N GLN A 26 -5.43 15.40 -5.30
CA GLN A 26 -4.35 15.43 -4.31
C GLN A 26 -4.54 14.31 -3.30
N LYS A 27 -3.46 13.96 -2.59
CA LYS A 27 -3.56 12.98 -1.49
C LYS A 27 -4.64 13.35 -0.49
N GLU A 28 -4.83 14.65 -0.25
CA GLU A 28 -5.81 15.15 0.70
C GLU A 28 -7.25 15.09 0.20
N ASP A 29 -7.45 15.05 -1.11
CA ASP A 29 -8.78 15.04 -1.73
C ASP A 29 -9.42 13.64 -1.64
N MET A 30 -8.60 12.59 -1.49
CA MET A 30 -9.04 11.19 -1.34
C MET A 30 -9.99 10.96 -0.15
N TRP A 31 -9.99 11.87 0.83
CA TRP A 31 -10.83 11.79 2.04
C TRP A 31 -11.73 13.01 2.27
N GLN A 32 -11.50 14.13 1.59
CA GLN A 32 -12.32 15.35 1.75
C GLN A 32 -13.37 15.51 0.66
N GLU A 33 -13.10 15.03 -0.55
CA GLU A 33 -13.99 15.22 -1.69
C GLU A 33 -14.62 13.90 -2.13
N ILE A 34 -15.62 13.48 -1.35
CA ILE A 34 -16.52 12.34 -1.63
C ILE A 34 -16.93 12.28 -3.13
N PRO A 35 -17.28 13.39 -3.82
CA PRO A 35 -17.68 13.34 -5.23
C PRO A 35 -16.57 12.97 -6.23
N LYS A 36 -15.35 13.54 -6.09
CA LYS A 36 -14.22 13.24 -7.00
C LYS A 36 -13.71 11.82 -6.82
N VAL A 37 -13.73 11.37 -5.57
CA VAL A 37 -13.33 10.03 -5.17
C VAL A 37 -14.33 8.99 -5.68
N HIS A 38 -15.63 9.29 -5.65
CA HIS A 38 -16.64 8.45 -6.27
C HIS A 38 -16.43 8.28 -7.78
N GLU A 39 -16.14 9.36 -8.51
CA GLU A 39 -15.89 9.26 -9.97
C GLU A 39 -14.69 8.36 -10.28
N LEU A 40 -13.60 8.49 -9.51
CA LEU A 40 -12.43 7.63 -9.62
C LEU A 40 -12.78 6.15 -9.35
N PHE A 41 -13.57 5.87 -8.31
CA PHE A 41 -13.96 4.50 -7.99
C PHE A 41 -14.94 3.90 -8.99
N THR A 42 -15.86 4.68 -9.55
CA THR A 42 -16.74 4.22 -10.62
C THR A 42 -15.93 3.83 -11.85
N GLU A 43 -14.97 4.67 -12.27
CA GLU A 43 -14.04 4.36 -13.37
C GLU A 43 -13.25 3.06 -13.09
N MET A 44 -12.78 2.88 -11.86
CA MET A 44 -12.09 1.66 -11.43
C MET A 44 -12.98 0.42 -11.49
N MET A 45 -14.25 0.53 -11.07
CA MET A 45 -15.21 -0.58 -11.10
C MET A 45 -15.57 -0.96 -12.53
N ASP A 46 -15.79 0.02 -13.40
CA ASP A 46 -16.05 -0.22 -14.82
C ASP A 46 -14.85 -0.92 -15.50
N GLN A 47 -13.64 -0.45 -15.22
CA GLN A 47 -12.43 -1.05 -15.76
C GLN A 47 -12.21 -2.47 -15.21
N ALA A 48 -12.44 -2.70 -13.91
CA ALA A 48 -12.32 -4.03 -13.30
C ALA A 48 -13.42 -4.99 -13.80
N TYR A 49 -14.63 -4.51 -14.08
CA TYR A 49 -15.69 -5.28 -14.70
C TYR A 49 -15.31 -5.68 -16.13
N SER A 50 -14.84 -4.73 -16.94
CA SER A 50 -14.44 -4.95 -18.33
C SER A 50 -13.22 -5.86 -18.48
N GLU A 51 -12.17 -5.66 -17.67
CA GLU A 51 -10.91 -6.39 -17.80
C GLU A 51 -10.88 -7.72 -17.02
N LEU A 52 -11.54 -7.79 -15.86
CA LEU A 52 -11.41 -8.91 -14.92
C LEU A 52 -12.74 -9.64 -14.63
N GLY A 53 -13.86 -9.15 -15.17
CA GLY A 53 -15.19 -9.66 -14.88
C GLY A 53 -15.58 -9.50 -13.41
N PHE A 54 -15.03 -8.47 -12.74
CA PHE A 54 -15.34 -8.18 -11.35
C PHE A 54 -16.70 -7.47 -11.26
N ASP A 55 -17.71 -8.20 -10.80
CA ASP A 55 -19.05 -7.65 -10.59
C ASP A 55 -19.12 -6.96 -9.22
N ALA A 56 -19.21 -5.62 -9.25
CA ALA A 56 -19.24 -4.74 -8.09
C ALA A 56 -20.63 -4.61 -7.45
N THR A 57 -21.61 -5.44 -7.82
CA THR A 57 -22.96 -5.39 -7.25
C THR A 57 -22.95 -5.72 -5.74
N GLY A 58 -23.24 -4.73 -4.89
CA GLY A 58 -23.38 -4.87 -3.43
C GLY A 58 -22.50 -3.90 -2.61
N PRO A 59 -22.45 -4.06 -1.27
CA PRO A 59 -21.62 -3.22 -0.41
C PRO A 59 -20.13 -3.42 -0.71
N LEU A 60 -19.37 -2.34 -0.83
CA LEU A 60 -17.95 -2.36 -1.13
C LEU A 60 -17.16 -1.77 0.05
N ALA A 61 -16.21 -2.54 0.58
CA ALA A 61 -15.23 -2.05 1.53
C ALA A 61 -13.98 -1.60 0.77
N VAL A 62 -13.54 -0.36 1.01
CA VAL A 62 -12.38 0.22 0.34
C VAL A 62 -11.32 0.62 1.34
N GLU A 63 -10.13 0.05 1.17
CA GLU A 63 -8.96 0.32 1.99
C GLU A 63 -7.94 1.08 1.13
N VAL A 64 -7.50 2.26 1.59
CA VAL A 64 -6.54 3.08 0.85
C VAL A 64 -5.25 3.20 1.65
N PHE A 65 -4.15 2.81 1.01
CA PHE A 65 -2.79 2.88 1.55
C PHE A 65 -1.97 3.88 0.74
N ALA A 66 -1.51 4.95 1.37
CA ALA A 66 -0.59 5.90 0.74
C ALA A 66 0.85 5.34 0.81
N LEU A 67 1.51 5.25 -0.34
CA LEU A 67 2.92 4.88 -0.45
C LEU A 67 3.74 6.14 -0.79
N PRO A 68 4.56 6.69 0.12
CA PRO A 68 5.02 8.08 0.04
C PRO A 68 5.86 8.46 -1.20
N ALA A 69 6.43 7.50 -1.95
CA ALA A 69 7.15 7.78 -3.21
C ALA A 69 6.63 7.00 -4.43
N GLN A 70 5.56 6.22 -4.26
CA GLN A 70 5.06 5.33 -5.31
C GLN A 70 3.62 5.68 -5.72
N GLY A 71 2.87 6.37 -4.87
CA GLY A 71 1.50 6.78 -5.11
C GLY A 71 0.58 6.15 -4.07
N MET A 72 -0.49 5.50 -4.49
CA MET A 72 -1.49 4.91 -3.60
C MET A 72 -1.87 3.49 -4.03
N VAL A 73 -2.09 2.64 -3.04
CA VAL A 73 -2.68 1.32 -3.22
C VAL A 73 -4.10 1.35 -2.69
N VAL A 74 -5.06 1.04 -3.55
CA VAL A 74 -6.47 0.89 -3.19
C VAL A 74 -6.79 -0.59 -3.20
N ILE A 75 -7.31 -1.12 -2.11
CA ILE A 75 -7.85 -2.48 -2.03
C ILE A 75 -9.36 -2.37 -1.94
N VAL A 76 -10.05 -2.97 -2.91
CA VAL A 76 -11.53 -3.02 -2.91
C VAL A 76 -11.93 -4.45 -2.60
N THR A 77 -12.78 -4.61 -1.59
CA THR A 77 -13.34 -5.88 -1.15
C THR A 77 -14.85 -5.83 -1.28
N ARG A 78 -15.43 -6.76 -2.03
CA ARG A 78 -16.87 -6.90 -2.14
C ARG A 78 -17.43 -7.59 -0.91
N GLY A 79 -18.29 -6.90 -0.19
CA GLY A 79 -19.07 -7.45 0.92
C GLY A 79 -20.15 -8.42 0.42
N LYS A 80 -20.68 -9.24 1.33
CA LYS A 80 -21.84 -10.07 1.03
C LYS A 80 -23.09 -9.20 1.13
N TYR A 81 -23.91 -9.22 0.09
CA TYR A 81 -25.24 -8.63 0.11
C TYR A 81 -26.10 -9.39 1.15
N ASP A 82 -26.57 -8.70 2.19
CA ASP A 82 -27.56 -9.24 3.14
C ASP A 82 -28.95 -8.66 2.80
N PRO A 83 -29.83 -9.44 2.13
CA PRO A 83 -31.18 -8.97 1.77
C PRO A 83 -32.05 -8.62 2.98
N GLN A 84 -31.68 -9.04 4.20
CA GLN A 84 -32.49 -8.81 5.41
C GLN A 84 -32.27 -7.44 6.05
N GLN A 85 -31.17 -6.74 5.77
CA GLN A 85 -30.93 -5.37 6.28
C GLN A 85 -31.49 -4.26 5.39
N TYR A 86 -31.71 -4.54 4.09
CA TYR A 86 -32.10 -3.52 3.10
C TYR A 86 -33.55 -3.61 2.62
N GLY A 87 -34.35 -4.53 3.17
CA GLY A 87 -35.77 -4.62 2.87
C GLY A 87 -36.60 -3.65 3.72
N SER A 88 -36.82 -2.41 3.26
CA SER A 88 -37.98 -1.53 3.59
C SER A 88 -37.91 -0.14 2.93
N GLY A 89 -37.40 -0.01 1.71
CA GLY A 89 -37.43 1.24 0.93
C GLY A 89 -37.83 0.92 -0.50
N HIS A 90 -38.78 1.66 -1.06
CA HIS A 90 -39.29 1.48 -2.43
C HIS A 90 -38.15 1.34 -3.44
N GLU A 91 -38.14 0.23 -4.19
CA GLU A 91 -37.14 -0.12 -5.21
C GLU A 91 -37.08 0.87 -6.40
N ASP A 92 -38.03 1.81 -6.51
CA ASP A 92 -38.17 2.72 -7.67
C ASP A 92 -37.45 4.08 -7.53
N ASP A 93 -36.92 4.45 -6.35
CA ASP A 93 -36.36 5.81 -6.10
C ASP A 93 -34.85 5.83 -5.75
N LEU A 94 -34.20 4.67 -5.70
CA LEU A 94 -32.74 4.60 -5.55
C LEU A 94 -32.10 4.52 -6.95
N PRO A 95 -31.15 5.40 -7.32
CA PRO A 95 -30.35 5.18 -8.51
C PRO A 95 -29.71 3.79 -8.44
N GLU A 96 -29.78 3.02 -9.53
CA GLU A 96 -29.23 1.65 -9.65
C GLU A 96 -27.70 1.56 -9.36
N GLU A 97 -27.03 2.68 -9.09
CA GLU A 97 -25.57 2.81 -8.96
C GLU A 97 -25.12 3.42 -7.61
N VAL A 98 -25.95 3.41 -6.56
CA VAL A 98 -25.49 3.87 -5.24
C VAL A 98 -24.76 2.75 -4.52
N TYR A 99 -23.44 2.68 -4.72
CA TYR A 99 -22.55 1.82 -3.93
C TYR A 99 -22.46 2.35 -2.50
N GLU A 100 -22.82 1.52 -1.51
CA GLU A 100 -22.52 1.83 -0.11
C GLU A 100 -21.05 1.49 0.15
N MET A 101 -20.25 2.55 0.26
CA MET A 101 -18.79 2.48 0.36
C MET A 101 -18.34 2.86 1.76
N GLU A 102 -17.71 1.92 2.47
CA GLU A 102 -16.97 2.23 3.69
C GLU A 102 -15.49 2.39 3.32
N VAL A 103 -14.98 3.62 3.48
CA VAL A 103 -13.57 3.94 3.23
C VAL A 103 -12.83 3.97 4.56
N THR A 104 -11.91 3.04 4.76
CA THR A 104 -10.99 3.04 5.90
C THR A 104 -9.59 3.41 5.42
N LEU A 105 -9.03 4.45 6.03
CA LEU A 105 -7.67 4.92 5.75
C LEU A 105 -6.74 4.43 6.86
N GLU A 106 -5.82 3.54 6.52
CA GLU A 106 -4.65 3.27 7.34
C GLU A 106 -3.47 4.06 6.77
N GLN A 107 -3.27 5.28 7.27
CA GLN A 107 -1.98 5.96 7.14
C GLN A 107 -1.00 5.26 8.06
N SER A 108 -0.28 4.28 7.52
CA SER A 108 0.95 3.81 8.12
C SER A 108 2.08 4.59 7.49
N ASP A 109 2.68 5.54 8.22
CA ASP A 109 3.94 6.19 7.83
C ASP A 109 5.13 5.20 7.80
N SER A 110 4.86 3.92 8.04
CA SER A 110 5.83 2.83 7.98
C SER A 110 6.41 2.72 6.59
N ILE A 111 7.73 2.64 6.51
CA ILE A 111 8.44 2.51 5.25
C ILE A 111 8.75 1.02 5.05
N VAL A 112 8.20 0.42 4.00
CA VAL A 112 8.49 -0.97 3.63
C VAL A 112 9.07 -1.01 2.22
N TYR A 113 10.27 -1.56 2.09
CA TYR A 113 10.96 -1.72 0.81
C TYR A 113 11.41 -3.15 0.60
N ALA A 114 11.21 -3.65 -0.62
CA ALA A 114 11.60 -4.97 -1.05
C ALA A 114 12.83 -4.93 -1.96
N PHE A 115 13.77 -5.82 -1.70
CA PHE A 115 15.03 -5.98 -2.40
C PHE A 115 15.12 -7.40 -2.97
N LYS A 116 15.56 -7.50 -4.22
CA LYS A 116 15.74 -8.80 -4.89
C LYS A 116 17.02 -9.50 -4.45
N ASP A 117 18.07 -8.72 -4.20
CA ASP A 117 19.38 -9.21 -3.79
C ASP A 117 19.74 -8.67 -2.40
N PHE A 118 20.42 -9.49 -1.60
CA PHE A 118 20.91 -9.10 -0.29
C PHE A 118 22.09 -8.12 -0.39
N GLU A 119 22.91 -8.20 -1.45
CA GLU A 119 24.02 -7.27 -1.64
C GLU A 119 23.53 -5.83 -1.82
N VAL A 120 22.45 -5.65 -2.58
CA VAL A 120 21.82 -4.32 -2.78
C VAL A 120 21.25 -3.77 -1.46
N LEU A 121 20.71 -4.64 -0.60
CA LEU A 121 20.27 -4.26 0.74
C LEU A 121 21.44 -3.82 1.63
N ILE A 122 22.60 -4.49 1.54
CA ILE A 122 23.81 -4.09 2.28
C ILE A 122 24.25 -2.68 1.87
N GLU A 123 24.27 -2.39 0.57
CA GLU A 123 24.61 -1.05 0.08
C GLU A 123 23.63 0.01 0.58
N ALA A 124 22.33 -0.26 0.49
CA ALA A 124 21.29 0.63 1.01
C ALA A 124 21.46 0.87 2.51
N ALA A 125 21.70 -0.17 3.31
CA ALA A 125 21.90 -0.05 4.76
C ALA A 125 23.08 0.87 5.12
N HIS A 126 24.19 0.78 4.38
CA HIS A 126 25.35 1.64 4.61
C HIS A 126 25.07 3.11 4.31
N MET A 127 24.26 3.38 3.28
CA MET A 127 23.82 4.73 2.95
C MET A 127 22.82 5.28 3.97
N LEU A 128 21.90 4.43 4.44
CA LEU A 128 20.92 4.75 5.49
C LEU A 128 21.56 5.06 6.83
N ARG A 129 22.68 4.42 7.17
CA ARG A 129 23.42 4.62 8.43
C ARG A 129 23.76 6.09 8.70
N GLN A 130 23.92 6.91 7.65
CA GLN A 130 24.20 8.35 7.80
C GLN A 130 22.99 9.14 8.32
N HIS A 131 21.78 8.57 8.22
CA HIS A 131 20.53 9.23 8.53
C HIS A 131 19.79 8.59 9.71
N VAL A 132 19.88 7.26 9.85
CA VAL A 132 19.22 6.41 10.86
C VAL A 132 20.10 5.19 11.17
N THR A 133 20.30 4.89 12.46
CA THR A 133 21.09 3.73 12.91
C THR A 133 20.26 2.73 13.71
N ASP A 134 19.37 3.22 14.58
CA ASP A 134 18.68 2.41 15.58
C ASP A 134 17.27 2.03 15.11
N ALA A 135 17.13 1.70 13.83
CA ALA A 135 15.83 1.37 13.24
C ALA A 135 15.89 0.13 12.35
N GLY A 136 14.72 -0.47 12.23
CA GLY A 136 14.40 -1.35 11.14
C GLY A 136 14.43 -2.83 11.47
N ARG A 137 13.57 -3.54 10.75
CA ARG A 137 13.42 -4.99 10.80
C ARG A 137 13.62 -5.57 9.41
N LEU A 138 14.32 -6.70 9.34
CA LEU A 138 14.59 -7.40 8.10
C LEU A 138 13.81 -8.72 8.06
N TYR A 139 13.04 -8.90 7.01
CA TYR A 139 12.30 -10.11 6.73
C TYR A 139 12.73 -10.73 5.41
N SER A 140 12.55 -12.03 5.27
CA SER A 140 12.64 -12.76 4.01
C SER A 140 11.28 -13.34 3.69
N TYR A 141 10.75 -13.02 2.50
CA TYR A 141 9.43 -13.49 2.06
C TYR A 141 9.40 -13.60 0.54
N LYS A 142 8.85 -14.68 -0.01
CA LYS A 142 8.75 -14.93 -1.48
C LYS A 142 10.06 -14.63 -2.24
N ASP A 143 11.18 -15.15 -1.74
CA ASP A 143 12.53 -14.99 -2.32
C ASP A 143 13.00 -13.52 -2.47
N LYS A 144 12.45 -12.62 -1.65
CA LYS A 144 12.87 -11.21 -1.54
C LYS A 144 13.17 -10.84 -0.08
N TRP A 145 13.96 -9.79 0.07
CA TRP A 145 14.31 -9.20 1.37
C TRP A 145 13.47 -7.96 1.60
N PHE A 146 12.82 -7.86 2.76
CA PHE A 146 11.98 -6.73 3.10
C PHE A 146 12.60 -5.98 4.27
N LEU A 147 12.93 -4.72 4.04
CA LEU A 147 13.29 -3.78 5.11
C LEU A 147 12.03 -3.03 5.50
N HIS A 148 11.68 -3.11 6.78
CA HIS A 148 10.59 -2.36 7.38
C HIS A 148 11.17 -1.37 8.38
N LEU A 149 10.79 -0.10 8.30
CA LEU A 149 11.10 0.94 9.28
C LEU A 149 9.79 1.43 9.89
N GLU A 150 9.70 1.39 11.22
CA GLU A 150 8.53 1.91 11.91
C GLU A 150 8.56 3.45 11.97
N PRO A 151 7.39 4.12 11.94
CA PRO A 151 7.31 5.58 12.03
C PRO A 151 8.00 6.14 13.28
N ASP A 152 7.86 5.43 14.41
CA ASP A 152 8.39 5.85 15.70
C ASP A 152 9.93 5.78 15.78
N GLU A 153 10.55 4.99 14.90
CA GLU A 153 12.01 4.85 14.82
C GLU A 153 12.66 5.95 13.98
N VAL A 154 11.85 6.70 13.19
CA VAL A 154 12.34 7.61 12.16
C VAL A 154 11.77 9.00 12.35
N ASP A 155 12.64 10.02 12.30
CA ASP A 155 12.20 11.42 12.31
C ASP A 155 11.32 11.72 11.07
N SER A 156 10.12 12.26 11.27
CA SER A 156 9.17 12.63 10.20
C SER A 156 9.80 13.56 9.17
N THR A 157 10.73 14.43 9.57
CA THR A 157 11.45 15.34 8.65
C THR A 157 12.41 14.61 7.70
N LYS A 158 12.87 13.41 8.08
CA LYS A 158 13.81 12.59 7.29
C LYS A 158 13.11 11.56 6.41
N HIS A 159 11.80 11.32 6.59
CA HIS A 159 11.06 10.30 5.85
C HIS A 159 11.23 10.46 4.34
N ALA A 160 10.99 11.65 3.79
CA ALA A 160 11.10 11.89 2.35
C ALA A 160 12.51 11.56 1.80
N ALA A 161 13.57 11.90 2.56
CA ALA A 161 14.94 11.62 2.16
C ALA A 161 15.27 10.12 2.20
N LEU A 162 14.80 9.41 3.23
CA LEU A 162 15.00 7.97 3.37
C LEU A 162 14.28 7.19 2.28
N ILE A 163 13.06 7.60 1.95
CA ILE A 163 12.26 6.96 0.90
C ILE A 163 12.88 7.22 -0.47
N ALA A 164 13.34 8.45 -0.75
CA ALA A 164 14.04 8.76 -1.99
C ALA A 164 15.32 7.89 -2.13
N LEU A 165 16.09 7.74 -1.05
CA LEU A 165 17.28 6.89 -1.04
C LEU A 165 16.92 5.42 -1.27
N LEU A 166 15.95 4.87 -0.52
CA LEU A 166 15.50 3.49 -0.66
C LEU A 166 14.96 3.18 -2.07
N ALA A 167 14.32 4.16 -2.72
CA ALA A 167 13.81 4.04 -4.09
C ALA A 167 14.90 3.84 -5.15
N GLU A 168 16.16 4.18 -4.85
CA GLU A 168 17.29 3.91 -5.75
C GLU A 168 17.72 2.44 -5.72
N PHE A 169 17.50 1.76 -4.60
CA PHE A 169 18.00 0.40 -4.35
C PHE A 169 16.90 -0.67 -4.36
N GLY A 170 15.65 -0.30 -4.10
CA GLY A 170 14.55 -1.24 -3.92
C GLY A 170 13.21 -0.74 -4.43
N GLU A 171 12.23 -1.61 -4.36
CA GLU A 171 10.84 -1.32 -4.72
C GLU A 171 10.04 -1.19 -3.42
N GLY A 172 9.37 -0.07 -3.21
CA GLY A 172 8.39 0.09 -2.12
C GLY A 172 7.31 -1.00 -2.19
N SER A 173 6.87 -1.46 -1.03
CA SER A 173 6.02 -2.62 -0.86
C SER A 173 4.82 -2.30 0.03
N SER A 174 3.67 -2.87 -0.32
CA SER A 174 2.44 -2.82 0.48
C SER A 174 2.23 -4.08 1.35
N VAL A 175 3.24 -4.95 1.44
CA VAL A 175 3.17 -6.13 2.33
C VAL A 175 3.32 -5.64 3.77
N THR A 176 2.33 -5.95 4.61
CA THR A 176 2.31 -5.52 6.01
C THR A 176 3.28 -6.34 6.86
N PRO A 177 3.78 -5.78 7.98
CA PRO A 177 4.61 -6.51 8.95
C PRO A 177 3.96 -7.80 9.43
N ALA A 178 2.65 -7.77 9.74
CA ALA A 178 1.89 -8.94 10.16
C ALA A 178 1.95 -10.10 9.15
N VAL A 179 1.86 -9.81 7.84
CA VAL A 179 1.99 -10.85 6.80
C VAL A 179 3.40 -11.44 6.79
N MET A 180 4.43 -10.62 6.98
CA MET A 180 5.82 -11.07 6.99
C MET A 180 6.18 -11.85 8.27
N GLU A 181 5.54 -11.54 9.39
CA GLU A 181 5.71 -12.27 10.66
C GLU A 181 5.00 -13.63 10.66
N GLU A 182 3.81 -13.70 10.04
CA GLU A 182 3.02 -14.92 9.97
C GLU A 182 3.52 -15.89 8.88
N TYR A 183 3.82 -15.36 7.67
CA TYR A 183 4.12 -16.17 6.48
C TYR A 183 5.55 -16.00 5.95
N GLY A 184 6.29 -15.03 6.47
CA GLY A 184 7.70 -14.81 6.12
C GLY A 184 8.64 -15.38 7.18
N LYS A 185 9.90 -14.99 7.06
CA LYS A 185 10.93 -15.31 8.03
C LYS A 185 11.55 -14.02 8.55
N VAL A 186 11.49 -13.79 9.86
CA VAL A 186 12.25 -12.73 10.52
C VAL A 186 13.73 -13.09 10.49
N ILE A 187 14.55 -12.21 9.93
CA ILE A 187 16.00 -12.41 9.79
C ILE A 187 16.71 -11.56 10.84
N ILE A 188 16.31 -10.30 10.97
CA ILE A 188 16.77 -9.38 12.01
C ILE A 188 15.54 -8.69 12.58
N SER A 189 15.30 -8.86 13.87
CA SER A 189 14.08 -8.38 14.54
C SER A 189 14.15 -6.91 14.93
N GLU A 190 15.33 -6.35 15.13
CA GLU A 190 15.54 -4.97 15.60
C GLU A 190 16.87 -4.44 15.07
N GLN A 191 16.96 -3.11 14.87
CA GLN A 191 18.19 -2.41 14.46
C GLN A 191 18.85 -3.03 13.22
N ALA A 192 18.05 -3.47 12.25
CA ALA A 192 18.54 -4.17 11.07
C ALA A 192 19.62 -3.38 10.33
N ILE A 193 19.49 -2.05 10.26
CA ILE A 193 20.48 -1.19 9.60
C ILE A 193 21.86 -1.30 10.28
N ASP A 194 21.93 -1.14 11.60
CA ASP A 194 23.22 -1.21 12.32
C ASP A 194 23.80 -2.62 12.34
N VAL A 195 22.96 -3.66 12.50
CA VAL A 195 23.39 -5.06 12.43
C VAL A 195 24.00 -5.38 11.07
N ILE A 196 23.36 -4.96 9.97
CA ILE A 196 23.90 -5.18 8.63
C ILE A 196 25.23 -4.44 8.46
N CYS A 197 25.31 -3.16 8.84
CA CYS A 197 26.53 -2.36 8.72
C CYS A 197 27.69 -2.87 9.58
N THR A 198 27.40 -3.54 10.70
CA THR A 198 28.41 -4.08 11.61
C THR A 198 28.95 -5.43 11.13
N HIS A 199 28.08 -6.28 10.58
CA HIS A 199 28.44 -7.64 10.18
C HIS A 199 28.88 -7.76 8.71
N PHE A 200 28.41 -6.86 7.84
CA PHE A 200 28.72 -6.88 6.42
C PHE A 200 29.46 -5.60 6.03
N LYS A 201 30.53 -5.73 5.25
CA LYS A 201 31.24 -4.58 4.70
C LYS A 201 30.60 -4.20 3.38
N ARG A 202 30.44 -2.89 3.15
CA ARG A 202 30.18 -2.36 1.82
C ARG A 202 31.29 -2.83 0.87
N GLN A 203 30.91 -3.43 -0.26
CA GLN A 203 31.85 -3.66 -1.35
C GLN A 203 32.09 -2.31 -2.05
N ASP A 204 33.37 -1.94 -2.16
CA ASP A 204 33.84 -0.74 -2.87
C ASP A 204 33.74 -0.90 -4.40
#